data_AF-A0A0F8YFK9-F1
#
_entry.id   AF-A0A0F8YFK9-F1
#
_cell.length_a   1.000
_cell.length_b   1.000
_cell.length_c   1.000
_cell.angle_alpha   90.00
_cell.angle_beta   90.00
_cell.angle_gamma   90.00
#
_symmetry.space_group_name_H-M   'P 1'
#
loop_
_entity.id
_entity.type
_entity.pdbx_description
1 polymer ?
#
loop_
_entity_poly.entity_id
_entity_poly.type
_entity_poly.pdbx_seq_one_letter_code
_entity_poly.pdbx_strand_id
1 'polypeptide(L)'
;MKYRSLKHWKYELLVEEFVEVSLHLLEPIITSYIILGKTLTPNGCKLTVNARYAWDGPSGPTFDTPTNMRASLFHDALCQLMAEDLLDRMYRKYADELLRTHMLEDQLKDADGLLVIYGANGSILYQAKKKKGLKRAIYLRWGRFRANG
;
A
#
# COMPACT_ATOMS: atom_id res chain seq x y z
N MET A 1 -10.17 9.79 2.28
CA MET A 1 -10.81 8.63 2.91
C MET A 1 -11.62 8.99 4.15
N LYS A 2 -12.84 8.45 4.24
CA LYS A 2 -13.70 8.47 5.42
C LYS A 2 -14.04 7.03 5.81
N TYR A 3 -13.90 6.68 7.08
CA TYR A 3 -14.17 5.34 7.59
C TYR A 3 -14.69 5.40 9.04
N ARG A 4 -15.28 4.32 9.54
CA ARG A 4 -15.66 4.14 10.95
C ARG A 4 -15.05 2.85 11.51
N SER A 5 -14.83 2.79 12.82
CA SER A 5 -14.42 1.55 13.48
C SER A 5 -15.60 0.61 13.69
N LEU A 6 -15.35 -0.71 13.61
CA LEU A 6 -16.33 -1.75 13.91
C LEU A 6 -15.91 -2.54 15.17
N LYS A 7 -16.84 -3.32 15.75
CA LYS A 7 -16.59 -4.14 16.95
C LYS A 7 -15.90 -5.48 16.65
N HIS A 8 -16.16 -6.07 15.48
CA HIS A 8 -15.63 -7.39 15.06
C HIS A 8 -14.66 -7.33 13.88
N TRP A 9 -14.70 -6.21 13.14
CA TRP A 9 -13.73 -5.83 12.12
C TRP A 9 -13.09 -4.53 12.59
N LYS A 10 -11.91 -4.17 12.09
CA LYS A 10 -11.27 -2.95 12.58
C LYS A 10 -11.87 -1.70 11.96
N TYR A 11 -12.12 -1.68 10.66
CA TYR A 11 -12.63 -0.49 9.96
C TYR A 11 -13.65 -0.82 8.86
N GLU A 12 -14.56 0.12 8.60
CA GLU A 12 -15.51 0.09 7.48
C GLU A 12 -15.43 1.39 6.67
N LEU A 13 -15.35 1.25 5.35
CA LEU A 13 -15.20 2.36 4.42
C LEU A 13 -16.54 3.08 4.25
N LEU A 14 -16.58 4.40 4.43
CA LEU A 14 -17.83 5.17 4.30
C LEU A 14 -18.02 5.79 2.92
N VAL A 15 -16.92 5.97 2.18
CA VAL A 15 -16.90 6.61 0.87
C VAL A 15 -15.99 5.78 -0.03
N GLU A 16 -16.43 5.52 -1.25
CA GLU A 16 -15.62 4.83 -2.26
C GLU A 16 -14.23 5.45 -2.40
N GLU A 17 -13.23 4.58 -2.49
CA GLU A 17 -11.84 4.97 -2.72
C GLU A 17 -11.29 4.18 -3.91
N PHE A 18 -10.38 4.79 -4.65
CA PHE A 18 -9.71 4.12 -5.77
C PHE A 18 -8.23 4.47 -5.87
N VAL A 19 -7.49 3.60 -6.55
CA VAL A 19 -6.09 3.78 -6.92
C VAL A 19 -5.81 3.16 -8.28
N GLU A 20 -4.90 3.76 -9.03
CA GLU A 20 -4.38 3.16 -10.25
C GLU A 20 -3.22 2.23 -9.91
N VAL A 21 -3.28 1.02 -10.46
CA VAL A 21 -2.30 -0.04 -10.27
C VAL A 21 -1.82 -0.55 -11.62
N SER A 22 -0.56 -0.97 -11.68
CA SER A 22 0.04 -1.53 -12.88
C SER A 22 -0.06 -3.05 -12.85
N LEU A 23 -1.20 -3.56 -13.32
CA LEU A 23 -1.53 -4.99 -13.35
C LEU A 23 -1.92 -5.39 -14.78
N HIS A 24 -1.62 -6.63 -15.14
CA HIS A 24 -2.06 -7.20 -16.41
C HIS A 24 -3.28 -8.08 -16.16
N LEU A 25 -4.45 -7.60 -16.58
CA LEU A 25 -5.69 -8.34 -16.46
C LEU A 25 -6.15 -8.80 -17.84
N LEU A 26 -6.64 -10.04 -17.92
CA LEU A 26 -7.32 -10.53 -19.12
C LEU A 26 -8.75 -9.98 -19.15
N GLU A 27 -9.46 -10.10 -18.03
CA GLU A 27 -10.85 -9.66 -17.83
C GLU A 27 -10.94 -8.76 -16.58
N PRO A 28 -11.91 -7.83 -16.50
CA PRO A 28 -12.16 -7.08 -15.28
C PRO A 28 -12.68 -7.99 -14.17
N ILE A 29 -12.23 -7.76 -12.94
CA ILE A 29 -12.73 -8.45 -11.75
C ILE A 29 -13.77 -7.56 -11.08
N ILE A 30 -14.98 -8.09 -10.89
CA ILE A 30 -16.09 -7.34 -10.29
C ILE A 30 -16.67 -8.19 -9.16
N THR A 31 -16.58 -7.68 -7.95
CA THR A 31 -17.22 -8.24 -6.74
C THR A 31 -18.21 -7.24 -6.16
N SER A 32 -18.88 -7.58 -5.06
CA SER A 32 -19.81 -6.66 -4.38
C SER A 32 -19.13 -5.37 -3.88
N TYR A 33 -17.86 -5.44 -3.49
CA TYR A 33 -17.15 -4.32 -2.87
C TYR A 33 -15.85 -3.91 -3.55
N ILE A 34 -15.25 -4.78 -4.36
CA ILE A 34 -13.97 -4.56 -5.01
C ILE A 34 -14.17 -4.70 -6.52
N ILE A 35 -13.75 -3.67 -7.25
CA ILE A 35 -13.75 -3.65 -8.72
C ILE A 35 -12.32 -3.40 -9.17
N LEU A 36 -11.79 -4.29 -10.00
CA LEU A 36 -10.49 -4.14 -10.63
C LEU A 36 -10.67 -4.16 -12.15
N GLY A 37 -10.68 -2.98 -12.76
CA GLY A 37 -10.96 -2.78 -14.19
C GLY A 37 -9.77 -2.22 -14.96
N LYS A 38 -9.75 -2.41 -16.28
CA LYS A 38 -8.74 -1.82 -17.16
C LYS A 38 -8.92 -0.30 -17.27
N THR A 39 -7.82 0.42 -17.41
CA THR A 39 -7.80 1.85 -17.74
C THR A 39 -7.35 2.07 -19.18
N LEU A 40 -7.31 3.32 -19.63
CA LEU A 40 -6.79 3.70 -20.94
C LEU A 40 -5.24 3.58 -21.02
N THR A 41 -4.57 3.44 -19.88
CA THR A 41 -3.11 3.30 -19.81
C THR A 41 -2.70 1.84 -20.11
N PRO A 42 -1.66 1.59 -20.93
CA PRO A 42 -1.13 0.24 -21.14
C PRO A 42 -0.72 -0.40 -19.80
N ASN A 43 -1.25 -1.59 -19.51
CA ASN A 43 -1.09 -2.30 -18.23
C ASN A 43 -1.59 -1.52 -16.99
N GLY A 44 -2.38 -0.46 -17.19
CA GLY A 44 -3.01 0.28 -16.10
C GLY A 44 -4.37 -0.32 -15.77
N CYS A 45 -4.57 -0.62 -14.50
CA CYS A 45 -5.85 -1.03 -13.95
C CYS A 45 -6.28 -0.06 -12.85
N LYS A 46 -7.58 0.14 -12.67
CA LYS A 46 -8.17 0.92 -11.59
C LYS A 46 -8.74 -0.05 -10.57
N LEU A 47 -8.16 -0.04 -9.37
CA LEU A 47 -8.72 -0.71 -8.20
C LEU A 47 -9.67 0.26 -7.51
N THR A 48 -10.95 -0.09 -7.47
CA THR A 48 -12.00 0.65 -6.76
C THR A 48 -12.49 -0.22 -5.60
N VAL A 49 -12.57 0.38 -4.42
CA VAL A 49 -13.14 -0.22 -3.22
C VAL A 49 -14.37 0.58 -2.81
N ASN A 50 -15.53 -0.05 -2.89
CA ASN A 50 -16.82 0.56 -2.64
C ASN A 50 -17.05 0.81 -1.16
N ALA A 51 -17.93 1.75 -0.86
CA ALA A 51 -18.40 1.97 0.51
C ALA A 51 -18.98 0.68 1.12
N ARG A 52 -18.90 0.58 2.45
CA ARG A 52 -19.24 -0.57 3.29
C ARG A 52 -18.27 -1.74 3.22
N TYR A 53 -17.16 -1.62 2.48
CA TYR A 53 -16.07 -2.59 2.58
C TYR A 53 -15.45 -2.54 3.97
N ALA A 54 -15.31 -3.70 4.62
CA ALA A 54 -14.66 -3.85 5.91
C ALA A 54 -13.24 -4.40 5.72
N TRP A 55 -12.27 -3.85 6.45
CA TRP A 55 -10.87 -4.26 6.35
C TRP A 55 -10.14 -4.17 7.70
N ASP A 56 -8.97 -4.80 7.79
CA ASP A 56 -8.23 -4.96 9.05
C ASP A 56 -7.33 -3.76 9.39
N GLY A 57 -7.24 -2.78 8.49
CA GLY A 57 -6.36 -1.63 8.70
C GLY A 57 -4.87 -1.98 8.63
N PRO A 58 -4.00 -0.99 8.86
CA PRO A 58 -2.57 -1.21 8.82
C PRO A 58 -2.16 -2.20 9.93
N SER A 59 -1.42 -3.23 9.55
CA SER A 59 -0.85 -4.20 10.47
C SER A 59 0.59 -3.82 10.83
N GLY A 60 0.93 -3.82 12.13
CA GLY A 60 2.27 -3.49 12.64
C GLY A 60 2.33 -2.21 13.50
N PRO A 61 3.53 -1.79 13.95
CA PRO A 61 3.75 -0.55 14.71
C PRO A 61 3.66 0.68 13.79
N THR A 62 2.53 0.81 13.11
CA THR A 62 2.26 1.85 12.13
C THR A 62 1.23 2.79 12.72
N PHE A 63 1.54 4.08 12.82
CA PHE A 63 0.56 5.07 13.24
C PHE A 63 -0.60 5.11 12.23
N ASP A 64 -1.83 5.22 12.71
CA ASP A 64 -3.04 5.40 11.90
C ASP A 64 -3.03 6.80 11.24
N THR A 65 -2.17 6.98 10.24
CA THR A 65 -2.21 8.16 9.37
C THR A 65 -3.24 7.92 8.27
N PRO A 66 -3.90 8.97 7.74
CA PRO A 66 -4.88 8.83 6.67
C PRO A 66 -4.38 8.01 5.47
N THR A 67 -3.08 8.06 5.18
CA THR A 67 -2.53 7.30 4.07
C THR A 67 -2.09 5.90 4.42
N ASN A 68 -1.60 5.64 5.63
CA ASN A 68 -1.38 4.26 6.06
C ASN A 68 -2.69 3.48 6.03
N MET A 69 -3.78 4.15 6.45
CA MET A 69 -5.12 3.61 6.35
C MET A 69 -5.54 3.37 4.89
N ARG A 70 -5.32 4.34 4.00
CA ARG A 70 -5.64 4.18 2.56
C ARG A 70 -4.79 3.10 1.87
N ALA A 71 -3.51 3.00 2.22
CA ALA A 71 -2.60 2.00 1.68
C ALA A 71 -3.00 0.59 2.14
N SER A 72 -3.33 0.44 3.42
CA SER A 72 -3.83 -0.83 3.98
C SER A 72 -5.14 -1.28 3.34
N LEU A 73 -6.05 -0.35 3.04
CA LEU A 73 -7.32 -0.64 2.37
C LEU A 73 -7.08 -1.32 1.01
N PHE A 74 -6.21 -0.76 0.17
CA PHE A 74 -5.92 -1.31 -1.15
C PHE A 74 -5.11 -2.62 -1.08
N HIS A 75 -4.23 -2.74 -0.08
CA HIS A 75 -3.50 -3.98 0.18
C HIS A 75 -4.45 -5.11 0.56
N ASP A 76 -5.34 -4.90 1.52
CA ASP A 76 -6.33 -5.89 1.96
C ASP A 76 -7.28 -6.28 0.82
N ALA A 77 -7.75 -5.31 0.02
CA ALA A 77 -8.59 -5.58 -1.14
C ALA A 77 -7.89 -6.49 -2.17
N LEU A 78 -6.63 -6.21 -2.52
CA LEU A 78 -5.86 -7.08 -3.41
C LEU A 78 -5.63 -8.46 -2.80
N CYS A 79 -5.35 -8.52 -1.49
CA CYS A 79 -5.16 -9.78 -0.77
C CYS A 79 -6.42 -10.62 -0.75
N GLN A 80 -7.60 -10.02 -0.60
CA GLN A 80 -8.87 -10.70 -0.67
C GLN A 80 -9.12 -11.28 -2.07
N LEU A 81 -8.88 -10.50 -3.14
CA LEU A 81 -9.02 -11.02 -4.50
C LEU A 81 -8.10 -12.23 -4.76
N MET A 82 -6.89 -12.24 -4.19
CA MET A 82 -5.98 -13.40 -4.26
C MET A 82 -6.43 -14.58 -3.39
N ALA A 83 -7.07 -14.32 -2.26
CA ALA A 83 -7.61 -15.36 -1.39
C ALA A 83 -8.84 -16.05 -2.01
N GLU A 84 -9.64 -15.28 -2.76
CA GLU A 84 -10.81 -15.75 -3.52
C GLU A 84 -10.45 -16.32 -4.90
N ASP A 85 -9.15 -16.42 -5.23
CA ASP A 85 -8.63 -16.92 -6.52
C ASP A 85 -9.11 -16.12 -7.75
N LEU A 86 -9.54 -14.88 -7.54
CA LEU A 86 -9.93 -13.94 -8.59
C LEU A 86 -8.72 -13.21 -9.19
N LEU A 87 -7.66 -13.04 -8.40
CA LEU A 87 -6.40 -12.45 -8.80
C LEU A 87 -5.25 -13.43 -8.54
N ASP A 88 -4.34 -13.57 -9.51
CA ASP A 88 -3.20 -14.48 -9.36
C ASP A 88 -2.31 -14.07 -8.17
N ARG A 89 -1.96 -15.05 -7.34
CA ARG A 89 -1.09 -14.89 -6.16
C ARG A 89 0.30 -14.34 -6.51
N MET A 90 0.74 -14.40 -7.77
CA MET A 90 1.95 -13.75 -8.24
C MET A 90 1.97 -12.24 -7.93
N TYR A 91 0.79 -11.61 -7.85
CA TYR A 91 0.65 -10.19 -7.53
C TYR A 91 0.81 -9.87 -6.04
N ARG A 92 1.04 -10.86 -5.17
CA ARG A 92 1.26 -10.63 -3.73
C ARG A 92 2.41 -9.69 -3.46
N LYS A 93 3.54 -9.90 -4.15
CA LYS A 93 4.71 -9.05 -4.02
C LYS A 93 4.42 -7.61 -4.47
N TYR A 94 3.65 -7.45 -5.53
CA TYR A 94 3.21 -6.14 -6.01
C TYR A 94 2.31 -5.44 -4.98
N ALA A 95 1.35 -6.14 -4.38
CA ALA A 95 0.51 -5.59 -3.32
C ALA A 95 1.35 -5.12 -2.11
N ASP A 96 2.31 -5.93 -1.66
CA ASP A 96 3.21 -5.56 -0.55
C ASP A 96 4.11 -4.35 -0.91
N GLU A 97 4.54 -4.22 -2.16
CA GLU A 97 5.28 -3.07 -2.66
C GLU A 97 4.41 -1.81 -2.77
N LEU A 98 3.16 -1.94 -3.20
CA LEU A 98 2.18 -0.85 -3.26
C LEU A 98 1.91 -0.27 -1.85
N LEU A 99 1.70 -1.15 -0.87
CA LEU A 99 1.55 -0.79 0.54
C LEU A 99 2.75 0.02 1.03
N ARG A 100 3.96 -0.51 0.83
CA ARG A 100 5.21 0.16 1.23
C ARG A 100 5.39 1.51 0.53
N THR A 101 5.11 1.58 -0.76
CA THR A 101 5.29 2.81 -1.54
C THR A 101 4.38 3.92 -1.02
N HIS A 102 3.09 3.65 -0.82
CA HIS A 102 2.17 4.63 -0.28
C HIS A 102 2.50 5.02 1.17
N MET A 103 2.93 4.08 2.01
CA MET A 103 3.36 4.38 3.39
C MET A 103 4.65 5.22 3.44
N LEU A 104 5.55 5.07 2.46
CA LEU A 104 6.80 5.84 2.36
C LEU A 104 6.58 7.23 1.76
N GLU A 105 5.61 7.38 0.86
CA GLU A 105 5.30 8.67 0.23
C GLU A 105 4.92 9.75 1.24
N ASP A 106 4.27 9.42 2.36
CA ASP A 106 3.94 10.43 3.38
C ASP A 106 4.98 10.59 4.48
N GLN A 107 5.73 9.55 4.82
CA GLN A 107 6.92 9.72 5.67
C GLN A 107 7.92 10.71 5.06
N LEU A 108 7.93 10.85 3.73
CA LEU A 108 8.72 11.83 3.00
C LEU A 108 8.11 13.24 2.95
N LYS A 109 6.79 13.39 3.17
CA LYS A 109 6.10 14.69 3.20
C LYS A 109 6.12 15.34 4.58
N ASP A 110 6.09 14.52 5.64
CA ASP A 110 5.98 14.99 7.03
C ASP A 110 7.33 15.37 7.66
N ALA A 111 8.46 15.06 7.01
CA ALA A 111 9.78 15.36 7.55
C ALA A 111 10.56 16.35 6.67
N ASP A 112 11.13 17.39 7.29
CA ASP A 112 12.10 18.36 6.74
C ASP A 112 13.46 17.71 6.37
N GLY A 113 13.42 16.56 5.68
CA GLY A 113 14.57 15.88 5.14
C GLY A 113 15.15 14.76 6.00
N LEU A 114 14.40 14.13 6.91
CA LEU A 114 14.82 12.91 7.61
C LEU A 114 13.80 11.78 7.43
N LEU A 115 14.19 10.73 6.71
CA LEU A 115 13.43 9.48 6.57
C LEU A 115 13.94 8.48 7.61
N VAL A 116 13.05 7.95 8.45
CA VAL A 116 13.36 6.89 9.43
C VAL A 116 12.30 5.79 9.30
N ILE A 117 12.71 4.60 8.87
CA ILE A 117 11.85 3.41 8.80
C ILE A 117 12.10 2.57 10.04
N TYR A 118 11.04 2.24 10.78
CA TYR A 118 11.09 1.36 11.93
C TYR A 118 10.67 -0.07 11.54
N GLY A 119 11.29 -1.05 12.19
CA GLY A 119 10.99 -2.47 12.11
C GLY A 119 10.04 -2.91 13.23
N ALA A 120 9.59 -4.16 13.15
CA ALA A 120 8.54 -4.74 14.00
C ALA A 120 8.80 -4.69 15.51
N ASN A 121 10.05 -4.50 15.94
CA ASN A 121 10.48 -4.39 17.33
C ASN A 121 10.89 -2.95 17.74
N GLY A 122 10.57 -1.95 16.91
CA GLY A 122 11.03 -0.58 17.10
C GLY A 122 12.47 -0.31 16.62
N SER A 123 13.14 -1.28 15.99
CA SER A 123 14.49 -1.07 15.43
C SER A 123 14.44 -0.15 14.21
N ILE A 124 15.40 0.76 14.04
CA ILE A 124 15.51 1.53 12.80
C ILE A 124 16.07 0.62 11.69
N LEU A 125 15.25 0.32 10.68
CA LEU A 125 15.63 -0.47 9.51
C LEU A 125 16.31 0.38 8.43
N TYR A 126 16.00 1.68 8.39
CA TYR A 126 16.57 2.60 7.42
C TYR A 126 16.51 4.02 7.95
N GLN A 127 17.61 4.75 7.83
CA GLN A 127 17.63 6.18 8.11
C GLN A 127 18.36 6.90 6.97
N ALA A 128 17.72 7.90 6.37
CA ALA A 128 18.33 8.73 5.36
C ALA A 128 17.98 10.19 5.54
N LYS A 129 18.98 11.06 5.36
CA LYS A 129 18.80 12.51 5.37
C LYS A 129 18.86 13.04 3.95
N LYS A 130 17.86 13.82 3.53
CA LYS A 130 17.85 14.47 2.22
C LYS A 130 18.99 15.49 2.16
N LYS A 131 19.96 15.32 1.25
CA LYS A 131 20.94 16.39 0.94
C LYS A 131 20.22 17.52 0.20
N LYS A 132 20.37 18.76 0.68
CA LYS A 132 19.82 19.98 0.02
C LYS A 132 20.27 20.01 -1.44
N GLY A 133 19.31 20.18 -2.36
CA GLY A 133 19.57 20.44 -3.79
C GLY A 133 19.25 19.32 -4.78
N LEU A 134 18.90 18.11 -4.35
CA LEU A 134 18.59 17.01 -5.29
C LEU A 134 17.10 17.03 -5.68
N LYS A 135 16.79 17.43 -6.93
CA LYS A 135 15.41 17.59 -7.42
C LYS A 135 14.68 16.30 -7.82
N ARG A 136 15.39 15.18 -8.02
CA ARG A 136 14.82 13.84 -8.25
C ARG A 136 15.97 12.85 -8.44
N ALA A 137 16.15 11.92 -7.50
CA ALA A 137 16.77 10.61 -7.69
C ALA A 137 16.90 9.95 -6.30
N ILE A 138 16.08 8.94 -6.02
CA ILE A 138 16.42 7.95 -5.00
C ILE A 138 17.04 6.79 -5.78
N TYR A 139 18.37 6.71 -5.75
CA TYR A 139 19.09 5.57 -6.30
C TYR A 139 18.81 4.35 -5.41
N LEU A 140 18.10 3.36 -5.94
CA LEU A 140 18.04 2.02 -5.36
C LEU A 140 19.36 1.31 -5.62
N ARG A 141 20.31 1.39 -4.67
CA ARG A 141 21.45 0.47 -4.63
C ARG A 141 21.28 -0.50 -3.48
N TRP A 142 20.83 -1.70 -3.82
CA TRP A 142 20.87 -2.85 -2.92
C TRP A 142 22.32 -3.22 -2.63
N GLY A 143 22.80 -2.89 -1.43
CA GLY A 143 24.02 -3.47 -0.88
C GLY A 143 23.66 -4.73 -0.10
N ARG A 144 24.08 -5.90 -0.58
CA ARG A 144 24.16 -7.13 0.23
C ARG A 144 24.94 -6.82 1.51
N PHE A 145 24.28 -6.79 2.66
CA PHE A 145 24.98 -7.09 3.91
C PHE A 145 25.09 -8.61 4.02
N ARG A 146 26.22 -9.15 3.54
CA ARG A 146 26.72 -10.41 4.07
C ARG A 146 27.22 -10.10 5.48
N ALA A 147 26.50 -10.57 6.49
CA ALA A 147 27.09 -10.78 7.80
C ALA A 147 28.08 -11.94 7.65
N ASN A 148 29.37 -11.67 7.87
CA ASN A 148 30.37 -12.69 8.11
C ASN A 148 30.95 -12.41 9.49
N GLY A 149 30.95 -13.46 10.32
CA GLY A 149 31.99 -13.80 11.32
C GLY A 149 32.33 -12.76 12.36
#